data_AF-A0A3A1NYK1-F1
#
_entry.id   AF-A0A3A1NYK1-F1
#
_cell.length_a   1.000
_cell.length_b   1.000
_cell.length_c   1.000
_cell.angle_alpha   90.00
_cell.angle_beta   90.00
_cell.angle_gamma   90.00
#
_symmetry.space_group_name_H-M   'P 1'
#
loop_
_entity.id
_entity.type
_entity.pdbx_description
1 polymer ?
#
loop_
_entity_poly.entity_id
_entity_poly.type
_entity_poly.pdbx_seq_one_letter_code
_entity_poly.pdbx_strand_id
1 'polypeptide(L)'
;MATPSLKLRLHVLGSKIHKWLAIFVGVQVLLWMGTGALMSFLDLEEVRSEHVVSREQEALPADAPLPAWGANDGTLAAVSTRSLDGDAVTEIRKVDGSVSLHDPVTGRKLPPISAATARSIALRAWTGPRTTIEGARLVHEPVGTEFRGPFPAWQVAYADEASTRLYIDASSGTLGAARSDTWRLFDFIWGLHIMDWTERDRINSWWLLLFGIGGTIIALSGFVLLANRMPRLRRRAKKSKLA
;
A
#
# COMPACT_ATOMS: atom_id res chain seq x y z
N MET A 1 -14.36 -10.58 -60.99
CA MET A 1 -13.74 -10.82 -59.66
C MET A 1 -14.84 -11.26 -58.70
N ALA A 2 -14.79 -12.49 -58.18
CA ALA A 2 -15.81 -12.99 -57.26
C ALA A 2 -15.70 -12.26 -55.91
N THR A 3 -16.80 -11.68 -55.42
CA THR A 3 -16.85 -11.05 -54.11
C THR A 3 -16.70 -12.13 -53.02
N PRO A 4 -15.75 -11.98 -52.08
CA PRO A 4 -15.59 -12.96 -51.02
C PRO A 4 -16.85 -13.06 -50.17
N SER A 5 -17.21 -14.28 -49.75
CA SER A 5 -18.42 -14.55 -48.98
C SER A 5 -18.44 -13.75 -47.67
N LEU A 6 -19.65 -13.38 -47.20
CA LEU A 6 -19.84 -12.62 -45.95
C LEU A 6 -19.09 -13.26 -44.78
N LYS A 7 -19.10 -14.60 -44.69
CA LYS A 7 -18.36 -15.37 -43.67
C LYS A 7 -16.86 -15.15 -43.74
N LEU A 8 -16.27 -15.13 -44.94
CA LEU A 8 -14.84 -14.89 -45.11
C LEU A 8 -14.46 -13.44 -44.75
N ARG A 9 -15.31 -12.46 -45.12
CA ARG A 9 -15.10 -11.05 -44.76
C ARG A 9 -15.17 -10.83 -43.24
N LEU A 10 -16.16 -11.41 -42.56
CA LEU A 10 -16.31 -11.38 -41.11
C LEU A 10 -15.12 -12.03 -40.40
N HIS A 11 -14.66 -13.18 -40.89
CA HIS A 11 -13.50 -13.87 -40.32
C HIS A 11 -12.19 -13.06 -40.45
N VAL A 12 -11.94 -12.49 -41.63
CA VAL A 12 -10.75 -11.66 -41.87
C VAL A 12 -10.79 -10.37 -41.05
N LEU A 13 -11.96 -9.72 -40.96
CA LEU A 13 -12.15 -8.53 -40.14
C LEU A 13 -11.93 -8.83 -38.65
N GLY A 14 -12.57 -9.89 -38.13
CA GLY A 14 -12.41 -10.32 -36.75
C GLY A 14 -10.96 -10.66 -36.41
N SER A 15 -10.24 -11.33 -37.31
CA SER A 15 -8.81 -11.64 -37.14
C SER A 15 -7.93 -10.38 -37.11
N LYS A 16 -8.23 -9.38 -37.95
CA LYS A 16 -7.50 -8.09 -37.95
C LYS A 16 -7.76 -7.29 -36.67
N ILE A 17 -9.01 -7.19 -36.24
CA ILE A 17 -9.40 -6.50 -35.00
C ILE A 17 -8.75 -7.19 -33.81
N HIS A 18 -8.87 -8.53 -33.71
CA HIS A 18 -8.23 -9.30 -32.65
C HIS A 18 -6.72 -9.09 -32.63
N LYS A 19 -6.03 -9.12 -33.79
CA LYS A 19 -4.58 -8.89 -33.85
C LYS A 19 -4.18 -7.54 -33.23
N TRP A 20 -4.82 -6.45 -33.64
CA TRP A 20 -4.45 -5.12 -33.16
C TRP A 20 -4.84 -4.89 -31.71
N LEU A 21 -6.03 -5.34 -31.31
CA LEU A 21 -6.46 -5.27 -29.92
C LEU A 21 -5.59 -6.16 -29.02
N ALA A 22 -5.14 -7.33 -29.49
CA ALA A 22 -4.23 -8.21 -28.77
C ALA A 22 -2.83 -7.62 -28.63
N ILE A 23 -2.32 -6.85 -29.60
CA ILE A 23 -1.05 -6.13 -29.46
C ILE A 23 -1.19 -5.05 -28.38
N PHE A 24 -2.23 -4.21 -28.48
CA PHE A 24 -2.45 -3.12 -27.52
C PHE A 24 -2.64 -3.64 -26.09
N VAL A 25 -3.58 -4.55 -25.90
CA VAL A 25 -3.86 -5.16 -24.59
C VAL A 25 -2.72 -6.05 -24.14
N GLY A 26 -2.07 -6.77 -25.06
CA GLY A 26 -0.99 -7.69 -24.75
C GLY A 26 0.25 -6.99 -24.18
N VAL A 27 0.62 -5.82 -24.70
CA VAL A 27 1.69 -5.00 -24.11
C VAL A 27 1.36 -4.65 -22.65
N GLN A 28 0.12 -4.24 -22.37
CA GLN A 28 -0.28 -3.94 -21.00
C GLN A 28 -0.30 -5.19 -20.11
N VAL A 29 -0.76 -6.33 -20.63
CA VAL A 29 -0.73 -7.62 -19.89
C VAL A 29 0.70 -8.05 -19.59
N LEU A 30 1.66 -7.81 -20.48
CA LEU A 30 3.08 -8.08 -20.22
C LEU A 30 3.63 -7.19 -19.10
N LEU A 31 3.30 -5.90 -19.10
CA LEU A 31 3.66 -5.00 -17.99
C LEU A 31 3.01 -5.44 -16.68
N TRP A 32 1.74 -5.83 -16.71
CA TRP A 32 1.00 -6.32 -15.55
C TRP A 32 1.63 -7.62 -15.00
N MET A 33 1.97 -8.56 -15.87
CA MET A 33 2.63 -9.81 -15.48
C MET A 33 4.06 -9.58 -14.96
N GLY A 34 4.83 -8.71 -15.61
CA GLY A 34 6.19 -8.38 -15.21
C GLY A 34 6.25 -7.71 -13.85
N THR A 35 5.38 -6.72 -13.60
CA THR A 35 5.24 -6.07 -12.29
C THR A 35 4.73 -7.03 -11.23
N GLY A 36 3.76 -7.90 -11.55
CA GLY A 36 3.26 -8.93 -10.63
C GLY A 36 4.34 -9.94 -10.21
N ALA A 37 5.15 -10.40 -11.18
CA ALA A 37 6.27 -11.30 -10.91
C ALA A 37 7.35 -10.62 -10.05
N LEU A 38 7.67 -9.36 -10.33
CA LEU A 38 8.64 -8.60 -9.53
C LEU A 38 8.15 -8.40 -8.09
N MET A 39 6.87 -8.08 -7.90
CA MET A 39 6.28 -7.97 -6.55
C MET A 39 6.26 -9.31 -5.81
N SER A 40 6.10 -10.44 -6.52
CA SER A 40 6.16 -11.77 -5.93
C SER A 40 7.58 -12.21 -5.57
N PHE A 41 8.59 -11.55 -6.12
CA PHE A 41 10.00 -11.78 -5.81
C PHE A 41 10.50 -10.93 -4.64
N LEU A 42 9.90 -9.75 -4.42
CA LEU A 42 10.24 -8.86 -3.30
C LEU A 42 9.65 -9.41 -2.00
N ASP A 43 10.44 -9.40 -0.92
CA ASP A 43 9.97 -9.78 0.40
C ASP A 43 9.02 -8.71 0.96
N LEU A 44 7.79 -9.11 1.29
CA LEU A 44 6.77 -8.20 1.80
C LEU A 44 7.15 -7.62 3.17
N GLU A 45 7.88 -8.37 3.99
CA GLU A 45 8.31 -7.92 5.31
C GLU A 45 9.38 -6.83 5.20
N GLU A 46 10.26 -6.94 4.20
CA GLU A 46 11.26 -5.93 3.84
C GLU A 46 10.59 -4.64 3.34
N VAL A 47 9.63 -4.80 2.43
CA VAL A 47 8.85 -3.69 1.86
C VAL A 47 8.13 -2.92 2.94
N ARG A 48 7.48 -3.59 3.90
CA ARG A 48 6.72 -2.90 4.96
C ARG A 48 7.63 -2.23 5.99
N SER A 49 8.88 -2.67 6.09
CA SER A 49 9.85 -2.22 7.10
C SER A 49 9.31 -2.31 8.53
N GLU A 50 8.33 -3.19 8.76
CA GLU A 50 7.73 -3.38 10.10
C GLU A 50 8.66 -4.16 11.02
N HIS A 51 9.55 -4.97 10.44
CA HIS A 51 10.50 -5.80 11.16
C HIS A 51 11.63 -4.99 11.85
N VAL A 52 11.92 -3.77 11.39
CA VAL A 52 12.92 -2.87 11.99
C VAL A 52 12.36 -1.88 13.00
N VAL A 53 11.05 -1.89 13.25
CA VAL A 53 10.39 -0.96 14.19
C VAL A 53 9.48 -1.70 15.15
N SER A 54 9.88 -1.79 16.41
CA SER A 54 9.03 -2.23 17.52
C SER A 54 7.95 -1.20 17.84
N ARG A 55 6.72 -1.69 18.01
CA ARG A 55 5.55 -0.91 18.46
C ARG A 55 5.04 -1.37 19.81
N GLU A 56 5.89 -2.05 20.57
CA GLU A 56 5.56 -2.48 21.92
C GLU A 56 5.30 -1.26 22.81
N GLN A 57 4.28 -1.37 23.66
CA GLN A 57 3.91 -0.31 24.57
C GLN A 57 4.87 -0.31 25.75
N GLU A 58 5.37 0.87 26.09
CA GLU A 58 6.22 1.06 27.25
C GLU A 58 5.37 0.96 28.53
N ALA A 59 5.85 0.18 29.50
CA ALA A 59 5.20 0.02 30.78
C ALA A 59 5.12 1.37 31.51
N LEU A 60 4.01 1.61 32.21
CA LEU A 60 3.89 2.79 33.06
C LEU A 60 4.90 2.72 34.22
N PRO A 61 5.53 3.85 34.59
CA PRO A 61 6.26 3.96 35.85
C PRO A 61 5.39 3.50 37.03
N ALA A 62 6.00 2.85 38.04
CA ALA A 62 5.26 2.27 39.16
C ALA A 62 4.52 3.32 40.02
N ASP A 63 5.00 4.57 39.98
CA ASP A 63 4.45 5.75 40.65
C ASP A 63 3.60 6.63 39.71
N ALA A 64 3.26 6.14 38.51
CA ALA A 64 2.46 6.89 37.55
C ALA A 64 1.08 7.27 38.14
N PRO A 65 0.74 8.56 38.22
CA PRO A 65 -0.51 9.01 38.82
C PRO A 65 -1.69 8.76 37.87
N LEU A 66 -2.85 8.43 38.43
CA LEU A 66 -4.10 8.31 37.68
C LEU A 66 -4.75 9.70 37.53
N PRO A 67 -5.26 10.07 36.35
CA PRO A 67 -5.80 11.41 36.11
C PRO A 67 -7.09 11.65 36.91
N ALA A 68 -7.01 12.49 37.94
CA ALA A 68 -8.15 12.86 38.80
C ALA A 68 -8.88 14.15 38.33
N TRP A 69 -8.32 14.84 37.33
CA TRP A 69 -8.78 16.15 36.83
C TRP A 69 -9.71 16.06 35.61
N GLY A 70 -10.00 14.86 35.12
CA GLY A 70 -10.81 14.66 33.91
C GLY A 70 -12.29 15.01 34.12
N ALA A 71 -12.77 16.06 33.47
CA ALA A 71 -14.20 16.37 33.34
C ALA A 71 -14.69 15.94 31.95
N ASN A 72 -15.78 15.18 31.89
CA ASN A 72 -16.40 14.78 30.62
C ASN A 72 -17.50 15.78 30.24
N ASP A 73 -17.23 16.62 29.25
CA ASP A 73 -18.18 17.56 28.66
C ASP A 73 -18.99 16.95 27.49
N GLY A 74 -18.90 15.63 27.29
CA GLY A 74 -19.52 14.90 26.19
C GLY A 74 -18.67 14.84 24.91
N THR A 75 -17.46 15.42 24.90
CA THR A 75 -16.57 15.41 23.72
C THR A 75 -15.45 14.38 23.80
N LEU A 76 -15.30 13.68 24.93
CA LEU A 76 -14.25 12.69 25.16
C LEU A 76 -14.62 11.33 24.55
N ALA A 77 -13.73 10.80 23.73
CA ALA A 77 -13.82 9.43 23.20
C ALA A 77 -13.01 8.44 24.03
N ALA A 78 -11.79 8.81 24.44
CA ALA A 78 -10.95 8.00 25.31
C ALA A 78 -9.98 8.85 26.12
N VAL A 79 -9.65 8.39 27.32
CA VAL A 79 -8.58 8.93 28.16
C VAL A 79 -7.68 7.76 28.56
N SER A 80 -6.40 7.85 28.24
CA SER A 80 -5.43 6.80 28.55
C SER A 80 -4.15 7.40 29.11
N THR A 81 -3.57 6.76 30.11
CA THR A 81 -2.24 7.14 30.62
C THR A 81 -1.24 6.12 30.09
N ARG A 82 -0.15 6.61 29.50
CA ARG A 82 0.93 5.76 28.96
C ARG A 82 2.28 6.40 29.18
N SER A 83 3.34 5.59 29.06
CA SER A 83 4.69 6.12 29.05
C SER A 83 5.02 6.70 27.67
N LEU A 84 5.71 7.84 27.67
CA LEU A 84 6.25 8.50 26.49
C LEU A 84 7.66 8.98 26.84
N ASP A 85 8.67 8.24 26.36
CA ASP A 85 10.08 8.60 26.60
C ASP A 85 10.47 8.55 28.08
N GLY A 86 9.92 7.57 28.79
CA GLY A 86 10.16 7.38 30.23
C GLY A 86 9.23 8.20 31.12
N ASP A 87 8.53 9.20 30.56
CA ASP A 87 7.61 10.06 31.30
C ASP A 87 6.15 9.56 31.18
N ALA A 88 5.42 9.55 32.30
CA ALA A 88 3.99 9.30 32.26
C ALA A 88 3.26 10.49 31.63
N VAL A 89 2.41 10.23 30.64
CA VAL A 89 1.55 11.23 30.00
C VAL A 89 0.12 10.73 29.90
N THR A 90 -0.84 11.65 30.04
CA THR A 90 -2.26 11.36 29.78
C THR A 90 -2.62 11.79 28.37
N GLU A 91 -2.93 10.83 27.51
CA GLU A 91 -3.48 11.04 26.18
C GLU A 91 -5.00 11.19 26.27
N ILE A 92 -5.49 12.33 25.78
CA ILE A 92 -6.92 12.58 25.58
C ILE A 92 -7.22 12.46 24.09
N ARG A 93 -8.20 11.62 23.76
CA ARG A 93 -8.79 11.51 22.43
C ARG A 93 -10.22 11.99 22.45
N LYS A 94 -10.55 12.91 21.56
CA LYS A 94 -11.90 13.44 21.39
C LYS A 94 -12.69 12.68 20.32
N VAL A 95 -14.00 12.85 20.33
CA VAL A 95 -14.92 12.27 19.34
C VAL A 95 -14.64 12.78 17.92
N ASP A 96 -14.09 13.99 17.78
CA ASP A 96 -13.64 14.56 16.50
C ASP A 96 -12.32 13.94 15.97
N GLY A 97 -11.70 13.02 16.73
CA GLY A 97 -10.45 12.37 16.39
C GLY A 97 -9.19 13.14 16.82
N SER A 98 -9.33 14.35 17.37
CA SER A 98 -8.18 15.11 17.88
C SER A 98 -7.55 14.43 19.10
N VAL A 99 -6.22 14.49 19.14
CA VAL A 99 -5.41 13.89 20.20
C VAL A 99 -4.56 14.98 20.86
N SER A 100 -4.51 14.97 22.19
CA SER A 100 -3.61 15.83 22.95
C SER A 100 -3.01 15.12 24.14
N LEU A 101 -1.76 15.46 24.44
CA LEU A 101 -1.07 15.01 25.64
C LEU A 101 -1.23 16.01 26.77
N HIS A 102 -1.37 15.49 27.97
CA HIS A 102 -1.56 16.25 29.19
C HIS A 102 -0.66 15.70 30.29
N ASP A 103 -0.22 16.60 31.15
CA ASP A 103 0.43 16.26 32.40
C ASP A 103 -0.54 15.43 33.27
N PRO A 104 -0.15 14.22 33.71
CA PRO A 104 -1.05 13.32 34.44
C PRO A 104 -1.57 13.87 35.77
N VAL A 105 -0.83 14.75 36.44
CA VAL A 105 -1.16 15.28 37.77
C VAL A 105 -2.00 16.54 37.64
N THR A 106 -1.53 17.50 36.84
CA THR A 106 -2.09 18.85 36.75
C THR A 106 -3.16 18.98 35.68
N GLY A 107 -3.21 18.05 34.71
CA GLY A 107 -4.08 18.14 33.54
C GLY A 107 -3.70 19.20 32.53
N ARG A 108 -2.56 19.87 32.72
CA ARG A 108 -2.06 20.88 31.80
C ARG A 108 -1.72 20.24 30.46
N LYS A 109 -2.24 20.80 29.37
CA LYS A 109 -1.91 20.38 28.01
C LYS A 109 -0.41 20.56 27.75
N LEU A 110 0.23 19.50 27.26
CA LEU A 110 1.63 19.49 26.88
C LEU A 110 1.79 19.97 25.42
N PRO A 111 2.93 20.62 25.08
CA PRO A 111 3.23 20.97 23.70
C PRO A 111 3.48 19.70 22.85
N PRO A 112 3.42 19.80 21.51
CA PRO A 112 3.86 18.73 20.62
C PRO A 112 5.28 18.26 20.95
N ILE A 113 5.56 16.98 20.73
CA ILE A 113 6.86 16.39 21.06
C ILE A 113 7.98 17.10 20.29
N SER A 114 9.12 17.28 20.96
CA SER A 114 10.28 17.94 20.37
C SER A 114 10.99 17.03 19.37
N ALA A 115 11.84 17.62 18.51
CA ALA A 115 12.72 16.84 17.63
C ALA A 115 13.64 15.89 18.43
N ALA A 116 14.09 16.30 19.62
CA ALA A 116 14.93 15.46 20.48
C ALA A 116 14.17 14.24 21.00
N THR A 117 12.94 14.45 21.48
CA THR A 117 12.03 13.38 21.91
C THR A 117 11.71 12.43 20.75
N ALA A 118 11.40 12.97 19.56
CA ALA A 118 11.15 12.15 18.36
C ALA A 118 12.35 11.26 18.00
N ARG A 119 13.58 11.80 18.11
CA ARG A 119 14.81 11.03 17.89
C ARG A 119 14.99 9.93 18.95
N SER A 120 14.73 10.23 20.22
CA SER A 120 14.81 9.24 21.29
C SER A 120 13.81 8.10 21.09
N ILE A 121 12.56 8.43 20.78
CA ILE A 121 11.51 7.46 20.46
C ILE A 121 11.93 6.59 19.27
N ALA A 122 12.44 7.19 18.20
CA ALA A 122 12.91 6.45 17.03
C ALA A 122 14.06 5.47 17.38
N LEU A 123 15.08 5.93 18.11
CA LEU A 123 16.20 5.07 18.53
C LEU A 123 15.74 3.89 19.39
N ARG A 124 14.77 4.09 20.28
CA ARG A 124 14.22 3.02 21.12
C ARG A 124 13.33 2.06 20.36
N ALA A 125 12.60 2.55 19.36
CA ALA A 125 11.74 1.72 18.51
C ALA A 125 12.56 0.86 17.53
N TRP A 126 13.79 1.23 17.22
CA TRP A 126 14.62 0.55 16.24
C TRP A 126 15.06 -0.85 16.71
N THR A 127 14.72 -1.87 15.93
CA THR A 127 15.10 -3.28 16.16
C THR A 127 16.08 -3.83 15.12
N GLY A 128 16.43 -3.04 14.11
CA GLY A 128 17.34 -3.42 13.04
C GLY A 128 18.83 -3.37 13.43
N PRO A 129 19.74 -3.52 12.44
CA PRO A 129 21.18 -3.41 12.64
C PRO A 129 21.58 -2.06 13.25
N ARG A 130 22.74 -2.00 13.91
CA ARG A 130 23.22 -0.76 14.55
C ARG A 130 23.26 0.39 13.54
N THR A 131 22.51 1.45 13.83
CA THR A 131 22.41 2.64 12.98
C THR A 131 22.42 3.92 13.82
N THR A 132 22.44 5.07 13.16
CA THR A 132 22.30 6.40 13.75
C THR A 132 21.16 7.15 13.08
N ILE A 133 20.72 8.26 13.67
CA ILE A 133 19.75 9.16 13.03
C ILE A 133 20.50 10.18 12.19
N GLU A 134 20.21 10.24 10.89
CA GLU A 134 20.73 11.27 9.99
C GLU A 134 20.01 12.60 10.18
N GLY A 135 18.69 12.55 10.42
CA GLY A 135 17.87 13.75 10.49
C GLY A 135 16.50 13.52 11.09
N ALA A 136 15.91 14.61 11.58
CA ALA A 136 14.51 14.65 11.99
C ALA A 136 13.91 15.96 11.47
N ARG A 137 12.85 15.87 10.66
CA ARG A 137 12.14 17.03 10.12
C ARG A 137 10.66 16.94 10.43
N LEU A 138 10.05 18.09 10.71
CA LEU A 138 8.61 18.18 10.93
C LEU A 138 7.90 18.31 9.58
N VAL A 139 6.90 17.47 9.34
CA VAL A 139 6.05 17.50 8.14
C VAL A 139 4.62 17.87 8.54
N HIS A 140 3.99 18.71 7.72
CA HIS A 140 2.64 19.23 7.94
C HIS A 140 1.62 18.74 6.90
N GLU A 141 2.11 18.10 5.84
CA GLU A 141 1.33 17.69 4.69
C GLU A 141 1.76 16.28 4.24
N PRO A 142 0.89 15.58 3.48
CA PRO A 142 1.22 14.29 2.87
C PRO A 142 2.57 14.27 2.16
N VAL A 143 3.40 13.27 2.49
CA VAL A 143 4.69 13.06 1.82
C VAL A 143 4.45 12.08 0.67
N GLY A 144 3.97 12.59 -0.46
CA GLY A 144 3.62 11.76 -1.62
C GLY A 144 2.64 10.63 -1.29
N THR A 145 2.99 9.41 -1.68
CA THR A 145 2.29 8.16 -1.31
C THR A 145 2.84 7.54 -0.02
N GLU A 146 3.98 8.03 0.47
CA GLU A 146 4.76 7.43 1.54
C GLU A 146 4.07 7.56 2.91
N PHE A 147 3.50 8.75 3.19
CA PHE A 147 2.82 9.02 4.46
C PHE A 147 1.64 9.98 4.31
N ARG A 148 0.48 9.55 4.82
CA ARG A 148 -0.79 10.30 4.86
C ARG A 148 -1.45 10.23 6.25
N GLY A 149 -0.65 10.00 7.29
CA GLY A 149 -1.13 9.88 8.66
C GLY A 149 -1.51 11.23 9.27
N PRO A 150 -1.74 11.28 10.60
CA PRO A 150 -2.03 12.53 11.28
C PRO A 150 -0.86 13.51 11.16
N PHE A 151 -1.18 14.81 11.03
CA PHE A 151 -0.22 15.90 10.97
C PHE A 151 -0.43 16.87 12.13
N PRO A 152 0.63 17.55 12.61
CA PRO A 152 2.02 17.44 12.15
C PRO A 152 2.69 16.15 12.61
N ALA A 153 3.66 15.65 11.82
CA ALA A 153 4.42 14.44 12.14
C ALA A 153 5.92 14.69 11.99
N TRP A 154 6.73 14.06 12.84
CA TRP A 154 8.17 13.99 12.67
C TRP A 154 8.53 12.86 11.71
N GLN A 155 9.22 13.18 10.62
CA GLN A 155 9.92 12.19 9.81
C GLN A 155 11.36 12.09 10.33
N VAL A 156 11.69 10.94 10.92
CA VAL A 156 13.04 10.61 11.40
C VAL A 156 13.70 9.68 10.39
N ALA A 157 14.86 10.08 9.86
CA ALA A 157 15.63 9.31 8.90
C ALA A 157 16.79 8.59 9.59
N TYR A 158 16.88 7.28 9.38
CA TYR A 158 18.00 6.45 9.84
C TYR A 158 19.13 6.43 8.81
N ALA A 159 20.35 6.19 9.28
CA ALA A 159 21.56 6.04 8.47
C ALA A 159 21.80 4.57 8.09
N ASP A 160 20.73 3.80 7.88
CA ASP A 160 20.79 2.40 7.49
C ASP A 160 20.86 2.25 5.95
N GLU A 161 21.26 1.06 5.49
CA GLU A 161 21.43 0.78 4.05
C GLU A 161 20.12 0.98 3.25
N ALA A 162 18.97 0.70 3.87
CA ALA A 162 17.65 0.84 3.24
C ALA A 162 17.10 2.28 3.29
N SER A 163 17.83 3.24 3.88
CA SER A 163 17.42 4.63 4.06
C SER A 163 16.02 4.76 4.70
N THR A 164 15.83 4.04 5.80
CA THR A 164 14.55 3.92 6.50
C THR A 164 14.13 5.25 7.12
N ARG A 165 12.84 5.58 6.95
CA ARG A 165 12.19 6.77 7.45
C ARG A 165 11.02 6.35 8.33
N LEU A 166 11.07 6.75 9.60
CA LEU A 166 10.00 6.52 10.56
C LEU A 166 9.22 7.82 10.78
N TYR A 167 7.92 7.72 10.62
CA TYR A 167 7.00 8.82 10.90
C TYR A 167 6.47 8.68 12.32
N ILE A 168 6.47 9.77 13.08
CA ILE A 168 5.99 9.83 14.46
C ILE A 168 5.02 11.00 14.55
N ASP A 169 3.80 10.78 15.01
CA ASP A 169 2.84 11.87 15.20
C ASP A 169 3.41 12.87 16.21
N ALA A 170 3.49 14.16 15.86
CA ALA A 170 4.07 15.15 16.77
C ALA A 170 3.11 15.51 17.91
N SER A 171 1.80 15.28 17.76
CA SER A 171 0.81 15.60 18.79
C SER A 171 0.76 14.57 19.91
N SER A 172 0.97 13.29 19.58
CA SER A 172 0.91 12.18 20.53
C SER A 172 2.27 11.49 20.76
N GLY A 173 3.22 11.57 19.83
CA GLY A 173 4.43 10.74 19.85
C GLY A 173 4.17 9.28 19.47
N THR A 174 3.00 8.96 18.90
CA THR A 174 2.70 7.62 18.41
C THR A 174 3.51 7.29 17.15
N LEU A 175 4.00 6.06 17.07
CA LEU A 175 4.72 5.56 15.92
C LEU A 175 3.76 5.34 14.74
N GLY A 176 4.05 6.00 13.64
CA GLY A 176 3.36 5.83 12.36
C GLY A 176 4.03 4.79 11.47
N ALA A 177 4.04 5.10 10.17
CA ALA A 177 4.62 4.23 9.16
C ALA A 177 6.15 4.22 9.22
N ALA A 178 6.75 3.06 8.96
CA ALA A 178 8.16 2.92 8.59
C ALA A 178 8.23 2.73 7.06
N ARG A 179 9.17 3.42 6.40
CA ARG A 179 9.26 3.49 4.95
C ARG A 179 10.71 3.48 4.51
N SER A 180 11.09 2.54 3.65
CA SER A 180 12.43 2.41 3.10
C SER A 180 12.46 2.75 1.60
N ASP A 181 13.66 2.81 1.02
CA ASP A 181 13.78 2.94 -0.43
C ASP A 181 13.26 1.69 -1.17
N THR A 182 13.35 0.50 -0.56
CA THR A 182 12.69 -0.73 -1.03
C THR A 182 11.17 -0.55 -1.11
N TRP A 183 10.56 0.08 -0.10
CA TRP A 183 9.13 0.43 -0.14
C TRP A 183 8.81 1.36 -1.32
N ARG A 184 9.64 2.36 -1.61
CA ARG A 184 9.40 3.31 -2.71
C ARG A 184 9.47 2.64 -4.08
N LEU A 185 10.39 1.69 -4.26
CA LEU A 185 10.45 0.85 -5.45
C LEU A 185 9.17 0.01 -5.58
N PHE A 186 8.77 -0.65 -4.50
CA PHE A 186 7.55 -1.45 -4.48
C PHE A 186 6.32 -0.60 -4.80
N ASP A 187 6.17 0.58 -4.18
CA ASP A 187 5.06 1.51 -4.41
C ASP A 187 4.98 1.95 -5.88
N PHE A 188 6.12 2.22 -6.52
CA PHE A 188 6.16 2.51 -7.94
C PHE A 188 5.69 1.34 -8.81
N ILE A 189 6.18 0.13 -8.54
CA ILE A 189 5.78 -1.09 -9.26
C ILE A 189 4.29 -1.37 -9.05
N TRP A 190 3.82 -1.20 -7.81
CA TRP A 190 2.44 -1.35 -7.41
C TRP A 190 1.53 -0.41 -8.20
N GLY A 191 1.84 0.89 -8.24
CA GLY A 191 1.10 1.87 -9.02
C GLY A 191 1.02 1.53 -10.51
N LEU A 192 2.10 1.00 -11.09
CA LEU A 192 2.09 0.51 -12.48
C LEU A 192 1.19 -0.73 -12.64
N HIS A 193 1.19 -1.64 -11.66
CA HIS A 193 0.41 -2.87 -11.67
C HIS A 193 -1.10 -2.62 -11.55
N ILE A 194 -1.53 -1.76 -10.63
CA ILE A 194 -2.94 -1.38 -10.46
C ILE A 194 -3.38 -0.27 -11.43
N MET A 195 -2.46 0.23 -12.24
CA MET A 195 -2.67 1.30 -13.22
C MET A 195 -3.26 2.58 -12.60
N ASP A 196 -2.85 2.84 -11.36
CA ASP A 196 -3.08 4.09 -10.64
C ASP A 196 -1.74 4.77 -10.46
N TRP A 197 -1.45 5.74 -11.32
CA TRP A 197 -0.15 6.40 -11.36
C TRP A 197 -0.03 7.59 -10.39
N THR A 198 -1.15 8.00 -9.79
CA THR A 198 -1.24 9.21 -8.96
C THR A 198 -1.27 8.87 -7.48
N GLU A 199 -2.32 8.17 -7.03
CA GLU A 199 -2.56 7.94 -5.60
C GLU A 199 -1.92 6.62 -5.14
N ARG A 200 -1.79 5.67 -6.08
CA ARG A 200 -1.22 4.33 -5.94
C ARG A 200 -1.90 3.49 -4.86
N ASP A 201 -3.18 3.73 -4.64
CA ASP A 201 -4.00 3.03 -3.64
C ASP A 201 -5.30 2.48 -4.22
N ARG A 202 -5.77 3.00 -5.36
CA ARG A 202 -7.05 2.63 -5.94
C ARG A 202 -6.94 1.47 -6.92
N ILE A 203 -7.34 0.29 -6.43
CA ILE A 203 -7.49 -0.91 -7.25
C ILE A 203 -8.66 -0.76 -8.25
N ASN A 204 -9.60 0.15 -8.03
CA ASN A 204 -10.74 0.37 -8.93
C ASN A 204 -10.49 1.46 -9.99
N SER A 205 -9.27 1.57 -10.51
CA SER A 205 -8.95 2.54 -11.55
C SER A 205 -9.71 2.24 -12.86
N TRP A 206 -10.11 3.29 -13.59
CA TRP A 206 -10.76 3.12 -14.90
C TRP A 206 -9.84 2.38 -15.90
N TRP A 207 -8.54 2.60 -15.81
CA TRP A 207 -7.55 1.91 -16.63
C TRP A 207 -7.52 0.41 -16.35
N LEU A 208 -7.48 0.00 -15.08
CA LEU A 208 -7.51 -1.41 -14.73
C LEU A 208 -8.81 -2.07 -15.22
N LEU A 209 -9.94 -1.39 -15.09
CA LEU A 209 -11.22 -1.88 -15.61
C LEU A 209 -11.19 -2.03 -17.15
N LEU A 210 -10.71 -1.02 -17.88
CA LEU A 210 -10.62 -1.02 -19.33
C LEU A 210 -9.76 -2.20 -19.83
N PHE A 211 -8.57 -2.38 -19.27
CA PHE A 211 -7.67 -3.46 -19.65
C PHE A 211 -8.14 -4.83 -19.16
N GLY A 212 -8.83 -4.91 -18.02
CA GLY A 212 -9.47 -6.13 -17.54
C GLY A 212 -10.58 -6.61 -18.48
N ILE A 213 -11.47 -5.72 -18.90
CA ILE A 213 -12.52 -6.01 -19.89
C ILE A 213 -11.89 -6.34 -21.25
N GLY A 214 -10.93 -5.52 -21.71
CA GLY A 214 -10.23 -5.73 -22.98
C GLY A 214 -9.49 -7.06 -23.03
N GLY A 215 -8.79 -7.43 -21.96
CA GLY A 215 -8.12 -8.71 -21.79
C GLY A 215 -9.09 -9.88 -21.84
N THR A 216 -10.25 -9.75 -21.18
CA THR A 216 -11.32 -10.76 -21.21
C THR A 216 -11.84 -10.97 -22.63
N ILE A 217 -12.12 -9.89 -23.38
CA ILE A 217 -12.57 -9.96 -24.77
C ILE A 217 -11.51 -10.62 -25.67
N ILE A 218 -10.23 -10.27 -25.48
CA ILE A 218 -9.12 -10.88 -26.23
C ILE A 218 -8.98 -12.37 -25.92
N ALA A 219 -9.04 -12.77 -24.65
CA ALA A 219 -8.96 -14.16 -24.26
C ALA A 219 -10.10 -14.99 -24.89
N LEU A 220 -11.35 -14.52 -24.75
CA LEU A 220 -12.53 -15.18 -25.32
C LEU A 220 -12.47 -15.27 -26.84
N SER A 221 -12.10 -14.17 -27.53
CA SER A 221 -11.96 -14.18 -28.98
C SER A 221 -10.82 -15.10 -29.44
N GLY A 222 -9.73 -15.21 -28.68
CA GLY A 222 -8.65 -16.16 -28.91
C GLY A 222 -9.14 -17.62 -28.84
N PHE A 223 -9.92 -17.98 -27.82
CA PHE A 223 -10.52 -19.32 -27.73
C PHE A 223 -11.47 -19.64 -28.88
N VAL A 224 -12.29 -18.67 -29.31
CA VAL A 224 -13.19 -18.83 -30.47
C VAL A 224 -12.39 -19.05 -31.76
N LEU A 225 -11.33 -18.27 -31.98
CA LEU A 225 -10.45 -18.45 -33.15
C LEU A 225 -9.73 -19.81 -33.11
N LEU A 226 -9.26 -20.24 -31.94
CA LEU A 226 -8.64 -21.54 -31.75
C LEU A 226 -9.62 -22.68 -32.04
N ALA A 227 -10.85 -22.62 -31.51
CA ALA A 227 -11.89 -23.62 -31.76
C ALA A 227 -12.25 -23.72 -33.25
N ASN A 228 -12.28 -22.58 -33.96
CA ASN A 228 -12.53 -22.56 -35.41
C ASN A 228 -11.37 -23.12 -36.24
N ARG A 229 -10.14 -23.08 -35.71
CA ARG A 229 -8.93 -23.52 -36.41
C ARG A 229 -8.47 -24.93 -36.01
N MET A 230 -8.98 -25.46 -34.90
CA MET A 230 -8.71 -26.83 -34.48
C MET A 230 -9.24 -27.80 -35.54
N PRO A 231 -8.41 -28.72 -36.07
CA PRO A 231 -8.89 -29.72 -37.00
C PRO A 231 -9.97 -30.54 -36.28
N ARG A 232 -11.20 -30.51 -36.80
CA ARG A 232 -12.26 -31.40 -36.30
C ARG A 232 -11.68 -32.81 -36.35
N LEU A 233 -11.45 -33.43 -35.19
CA LEU A 233 -11.09 -34.84 -35.09
C LEU A 233 -12.14 -35.59 -35.91
N ARG A 234 -11.76 -35.98 -37.13
CA ARG A 234 -12.60 -36.79 -38.01
C ARG A 234 -12.84 -38.07 -37.24
N ARG A 235 -14.01 -38.20 -36.58
CA ARG A 235 -14.52 -39.50 -36.16
C ARG A 235 -14.53 -40.35 -37.42
N ARG A 236 -13.55 -41.26 -37.52
CA ARG A 236 -13.55 -42.33 -38.52
C ARG A 236 -14.78 -43.16 -38.19
N ALA A 237 -15.91 -42.83 -38.80
CA ALA A 237 -17.05 -43.73 -38.85
C ALA A 237 -16.56 -44.96 -39.63
N LYS A 238 -16.24 -46.02 -38.88
CA LYS A 238 -15.88 -47.32 -39.42
C LYS A 238 -17.09 -47.77 -40.23
N LYS A 239 -17.00 -47.71 -41.56
CA LYS A 239 -17.98 -48.38 -42.44
C LYS A 239 -17.90 -49.87 -42.11
N SER A 240 -18.87 -50.36 -41.34
CA SER A 240 -19.19 -51.78 -41.31
C SER A 240 -19.66 -52.13 -42.71
N LYS A 241 -18.80 -52.78 -43.51
CA LYS A 241 -19.23 -53.45 -44.73
C LYS A 241 -20.20 -54.56 -44.32
N LEU A 242 -21.37 -54.56 -44.95
CA LEU A 242 -22.21 -55.75 -45.02
C LEU A 242 -21.41 -56.92 -45.57
N ALA A 243 -21.51 -58.06 -44.89
CA ALA A 243 -21.43 -59.41 -45.44
C ALA A 243 -22.37 -60.27 -44.60
#